data_AF-A0A3E1NWA1-F1
#
_entry.id   AF-A0A3E1NWA1-F1
#
_cell.length_a   1.000
_cell.length_b   1.000
_cell.length_c   1.000
_cell.angle_alpha   90.00
_cell.angle_beta   90.00
_cell.angle_gamma   90.00
#
_symmetry.space_group_name_H-M   'P 1'
#
loop_
_entity.id
_entity.type
_entity.pdbx_description
1 polymer ?
#
loop_
_entity_poly.entity_id
_entity_poly.type
_entity_poly.pdbx_seq_one_letter_code
_entity_poly.pdbx_strand_id
1 'polypeptide(L)'
;MSTTNELISLISTQEWDKQHPATAQDIQSLEAAFGPIPEDYKALLLFSNGGSLYGKKTPFIAYSVIEVLALFREKDLYKFIPQSLIFGGDGGGTIYCFDLRPDKGQQVFFIREEDAGYDPNAYSNVVFNGSTLTDTLQRIVNNEKLN
;
A
#
# COMPACT_ATOMS: atom_id res chain seq x y z
N MET A 1 5.55 8.30 -20.54
CA MET A 1 4.95 9.18 -19.50
C MET A 1 5.61 8.82 -18.18
N SER A 2 5.56 9.63 -17.13
CA SER A 2 6.06 9.20 -15.81
C SER A 2 5.08 8.20 -15.19
N THR A 3 5.58 7.24 -14.42
CA THR A 3 4.78 6.24 -13.68
C THR A 3 3.69 6.89 -12.81
N THR A 4 4.01 8.05 -12.22
CA THR A 4 3.06 8.90 -11.49
C THR A 4 1.85 9.33 -12.33
N ASN A 5 2.05 9.79 -13.57
CA ASN A 5 0.95 10.22 -14.43
C ASN A 5 0.06 9.04 -14.86
N GLU A 6 0.66 7.87 -15.03
CA GLU A 6 -0.05 6.62 -15.36
C GLU A 6 -0.96 6.20 -14.20
N LEU A 7 -0.45 6.23 -12.95
CA LEU A 7 -1.25 5.96 -11.76
C LEU A 7 -2.46 6.90 -11.64
N ILE A 8 -2.23 8.22 -11.73
CA ILE A 8 -3.32 9.20 -11.57
C ILE A 8 -4.36 9.03 -12.67
N SER A 9 -3.92 8.78 -13.90
CA SER A 9 -4.82 8.49 -15.02
C SER A 9 -5.63 7.22 -14.75
N LEU A 10 -4.99 6.16 -14.26
CA LEU A 10 -5.65 4.90 -13.94
C LEU A 10 -6.77 5.13 -12.92
N ILE A 11 -6.45 5.68 -11.75
CA ILE A 11 -7.44 5.82 -10.67
C ILE A 11 -8.54 6.86 -10.99
N SER A 12 -8.23 7.88 -11.81
CA SER A 12 -9.23 8.87 -12.22
C SER A 12 -10.26 8.31 -13.21
N THR A 13 -9.96 7.21 -13.89
CA THR A 13 -10.92 6.53 -14.80
C THR A 13 -11.79 5.50 -14.10
N GLN A 14 -11.46 5.16 -12.86
CA GLN A 14 -12.23 4.21 -12.06
C GLN A 14 -13.19 4.94 -11.12
N GLU A 15 -14.15 4.21 -10.54
CA GLU A 15 -14.97 4.70 -9.42
C GLU A 15 -14.13 4.73 -8.12
N TRP A 16 -13.09 5.57 -8.12
CA TRP A 16 -12.24 5.80 -6.96
C TRP A 16 -12.99 6.63 -5.92
N ASP A 17 -13.17 6.09 -4.71
CA ASP A 17 -13.75 6.81 -3.58
C ASP A 17 -12.72 7.80 -3.02
N LYS A 18 -12.74 9.00 -3.61
CA LYS A 18 -11.71 10.02 -3.43
C LYS A 18 -11.81 10.72 -2.08
N GLN A 19 -10.67 10.81 -1.41
CA GLN A 19 -10.48 11.60 -0.19
C GLN A 19 -9.73 12.91 -0.49
N HIS A 20 -9.65 13.78 0.51
CA HIS A 20 -8.85 15.01 0.38
C HIS A 20 -7.37 14.65 0.19
N PRO A 21 -6.62 15.37 -0.67
CA PRO A 21 -5.18 15.20 -0.82
C PRO A 21 -4.39 15.30 0.49
N ALA A 22 -3.29 14.55 0.59
CA ALA A 22 -2.32 14.69 1.65
C ALA A 22 -1.55 16.02 1.49
N THR A 23 -1.16 16.61 2.61
CA THR A 23 -0.30 17.80 2.62
C THR A 23 1.17 17.42 2.48
N ALA A 24 2.03 18.40 2.19
CA ALA A 24 3.48 18.19 2.21
C ALA A 24 3.98 17.73 3.59
N GLN A 25 3.35 18.20 4.69
CA GLN A 25 3.68 17.80 6.04
C GLN A 25 3.34 16.33 6.30
N ASP A 26 2.24 15.83 5.72
CA ASP A 26 1.85 14.42 5.82
C ASP A 26 2.91 13.52 5.16
N ILE A 27 3.37 13.89 3.96
CA ILE A 27 4.43 13.16 3.24
C ILE A 27 5.73 13.17 4.04
N GLN A 28 6.15 14.33 4.57
CA GLN A 28 7.34 14.42 5.42
C GLN A 28 7.24 13.53 6.67
N SER A 29 6.04 13.42 7.25
CA SER A 29 5.81 12.59 8.43
C SER A 29 5.93 11.10 8.13
N LEU A 30 5.48 10.65 6.95
CA LEU A 30 5.72 9.28 6.48
C LEU A 30 7.21 9.03 6.21
N GLU A 31 7.88 9.94 5.50
CA GLU A 31 9.29 9.77 5.17
C GLU A 31 10.19 9.80 6.43
N ALA A 32 9.80 10.55 7.46
CA ALA A 32 10.47 10.52 8.76
C ALA A 32 10.30 9.17 9.50
N ALA A 33 9.19 8.47 9.30
CA ALA A 33 8.91 7.19 9.95
C ALA A 33 9.52 5.99 9.22
N PHE A 34 9.50 6.01 7.88
CA PHE A 34 9.85 4.86 7.04
C PHE A 34 11.09 5.06 6.16
N GLY A 35 11.66 6.27 6.14
CA GLY A 35 12.63 6.66 5.11
C GLY A 35 11.94 7.02 3.79
N PRO A 36 12.68 7.14 2.68
CA PRO A 36 12.10 7.45 1.37
C PRO A 36 10.97 6.48 1.02
N ILE A 37 9.82 7.01 0.59
CA ILE A 37 8.67 6.19 0.16
C ILE A 37 8.57 6.15 -1.37
N PRO A 38 7.89 5.15 -1.96
CA PRO A 38 7.71 5.06 -3.41
C PRO A 38 7.04 6.29 -4.01
N GLU A 39 7.52 6.74 -5.16
CA GLU A 39 7.03 7.95 -5.83
C GLU A 39 5.58 7.81 -6.34
N ASP A 40 5.17 6.60 -6.73
CA ASP A 40 3.78 6.33 -7.09
C ASP A 40 2.86 6.29 -5.86
N TYR A 41 3.34 5.84 -4.70
CA TYR A 41 2.59 5.98 -3.45
C TYR A 41 2.44 7.44 -3.00
N LYS A 42 3.52 8.22 -3.10
CA LYS A 42 3.49 9.67 -2.85
C LYS A 42 2.48 10.36 -3.76
N ALA A 43 2.47 10.00 -5.05
CA ALA A 43 1.50 10.51 -6.00
C ALA A 43 0.05 10.14 -5.63
N LEU A 44 -0.20 8.89 -5.20
CA LEU A 44 -1.51 8.47 -4.72
C LEU A 44 -1.98 9.38 -3.59
N LEU A 45 -1.15 9.55 -2.55
CA LEU A 45 -1.50 10.33 -1.36
C LEU A 45 -1.74 11.81 -1.69
N LEU A 46 -0.92 12.40 -2.55
CA LEU A 46 -1.09 13.78 -3.03
C LEU A 46 -2.31 13.96 -3.94
N PHE A 47 -2.86 12.88 -4.50
CA PHE A 47 -4.13 12.90 -5.20
C PHE A 47 -5.32 12.64 -4.27
N SER A 48 -5.17 11.70 -3.33
CA SER A 48 -6.19 11.21 -2.40
C SER A 48 -5.50 10.61 -1.17
N ASN A 49 -5.65 11.22 0.02
CA ASN A 49 -5.07 10.72 1.27
C ASN A 49 -5.87 9.53 1.80
N GLY A 50 -5.59 8.35 1.26
CA GLY A 50 -6.45 7.18 1.41
C GLY A 50 -7.54 7.14 0.34
N GLY A 51 -8.56 6.33 0.57
CA GLY A 51 -9.66 6.10 -0.36
C GLY A 51 -9.74 4.64 -0.79
N SER A 52 -10.63 4.33 -1.71
CA SER A 52 -10.82 2.94 -2.11
C SER A 52 -11.14 2.78 -3.59
N LEU A 53 -10.76 1.62 -4.09
CA LEU A 53 -11.15 1.07 -5.38
C LEU A 53 -11.70 -0.33 -5.13
N TYR A 54 -12.99 -0.52 -5.36
CA TYR A 54 -13.59 -1.85 -5.29
C TYR A 54 -13.44 -2.56 -6.64
N GLY A 55 -12.26 -3.13 -6.88
CA GLY A 55 -12.10 -4.13 -7.94
C GLY A 55 -13.06 -5.31 -7.70
N LYS A 56 -13.62 -5.93 -8.74
CA LYS A 56 -14.64 -6.98 -8.54
C LYS A 56 -14.10 -8.24 -7.85
N LYS A 57 -12.78 -8.49 -7.90
CA LYS A 57 -12.13 -9.66 -7.28
C LYS A 57 -11.16 -9.34 -6.14
N THR A 58 -10.53 -8.18 -6.17
CA THR A 58 -9.60 -7.74 -5.13
C THR A 58 -9.99 -6.31 -4.74
N PRO A 59 -10.63 -6.12 -3.56
CA PRO A 59 -10.86 -4.80 -3.01
C PRO A 59 -9.54 -4.11 -2.71
N PHE A 60 -9.48 -2.80 -2.92
CA PHE A 60 -8.31 -2.00 -2.56
C PHE A 60 -8.75 -0.83 -1.70
N ILE A 61 -8.30 -0.82 -0.44
CA ILE A 61 -8.52 0.26 0.50
C ILE A 61 -7.15 0.86 0.81
N ALA A 62 -6.89 2.06 0.31
CA ALA A 62 -5.71 2.82 0.67
C ALA A 62 -5.93 3.51 2.01
N TYR A 63 -4.98 3.34 2.93
CA TYR A 63 -5.01 4.02 4.21
C TYR A 63 -4.51 5.46 4.08
N SER A 64 -5.14 6.36 4.84
CA SER A 64 -4.65 7.71 5.02
C SER A 64 -3.31 7.71 5.77
N VAL A 65 -2.55 8.80 5.64
CA VAL A 65 -1.29 8.99 6.36
C VAL A 65 -1.45 8.79 7.87
N ILE A 66 -2.55 9.28 8.45
CA ILE A 66 -2.82 9.17 9.90
C ILE A 66 -2.99 7.71 10.30
N GLU A 67 -3.72 6.92 9.51
CA GLU A 67 -3.92 5.49 9.75
C GLU A 67 -2.61 4.71 9.62
N VAL A 68 -1.83 4.96 8.57
CA VAL A 68 -0.51 4.33 8.37
C VAL A 68 0.41 4.60 9.55
N LEU A 69 0.47 5.86 10.01
CA LEU A 69 1.29 6.24 11.16
C LEU A 69 0.76 5.67 12.48
N ALA A 70 -0.56 5.50 12.63
CA ALA A 70 -1.16 4.86 13.80
C ALA A 70 -0.75 3.39 13.88
N LEU A 71 -0.92 2.63 12.80
CA LEU A 71 -0.47 1.24 12.68
C LEU A 71 1.04 1.10 12.99
N PHE A 72 1.85 2.01 12.45
CA PHE A 72 3.30 2.00 12.71
C PHE A 72 3.64 2.25 14.18
N ARG A 73 2.84 3.02 14.92
CA ARG A 73 3.05 3.25 16.35
C ARG A 73 2.62 2.06 17.20
N GLU A 74 1.56 1.36 16.81
CA GLU A 74 1.06 0.18 17.52
C GLU A 74 2.01 -1.02 17.42
N LYS A 75 2.77 -1.14 16.32
CA LYS A 75 3.80 -2.18 16.08
C LYS A 75 3.31 -3.63 16.01
N ASP A 76 2.08 -3.94 16.39
CA ASP A 76 1.56 -5.31 16.42
C ASP A 76 1.70 -6.03 15.07
N LEU A 77 1.26 -5.40 13.97
CA LEU A 77 1.37 -5.96 12.62
C LEU A 77 2.79 -5.93 12.03
N TYR A 78 3.73 -5.22 12.68
CA TYR A 78 5.11 -5.09 12.20
C TYR A 78 6.05 -6.11 12.85
N LYS A 79 5.57 -6.93 13.80
CA LYS A 79 6.41 -7.82 14.60
C LYS A 79 7.27 -8.75 13.75
N PHE A 80 6.71 -9.36 12.71
CA PHE A 80 7.43 -10.29 11.84
C PHE A 80 7.65 -9.77 10.42
N ILE A 81 7.20 -8.56 10.13
CA ILE A 81 7.49 -7.82 8.89
C ILE A 81 8.04 -6.41 9.16
N PRO A 82 9.07 -6.23 10.00
CA PRO A 82 9.48 -4.92 10.51
C PRO A 82 10.04 -3.97 9.45
N GLN A 83 10.46 -4.49 8.29
CA GLN A 83 11.00 -3.71 7.18
C GLN A 83 9.94 -3.55 6.09
N SER A 84 8.76 -3.08 6.48
CA SER A 84 7.63 -2.89 5.58
C SER A 84 6.97 -1.54 5.82
N LEU A 85 6.22 -1.06 4.84
CA LEU A 85 5.28 0.05 4.98
C LEU A 85 3.89 -0.46 4.63
N ILE A 86 3.03 -0.63 5.63
CA ILE A 86 1.63 -1.03 5.43
C ILE A 86 0.85 0.18 4.93
N PHE A 87 0.28 0.11 3.72
CA PHE A 87 -0.36 1.26 3.07
C PHE A 87 -1.84 1.03 2.73
N GLY A 88 -2.36 -0.17 2.96
CA GLY A 88 -3.74 -0.50 2.64
C GLY A 88 -4.09 -1.94 2.95
N GLY A 89 -5.25 -2.37 2.48
CA GLY A 89 -5.71 -3.75 2.58
C GLY A 89 -7.01 -4.01 1.83
N ASP A 90 -7.54 -5.22 1.99
CA ASP A 90 -8.84 -5.63 1.41
C ASP A 90 -10.03 -5.44 2.35
N GLY A 91 -9.79 -5.10 3.63
CA GLY A 91 -10.83 -5.06 4.67
C GLY A 91 -11.29 -6.45 5.16
N GLY A 92 -10.65 -7.52 4.67
CA GLY A 92 -10.91 -8.93 4.98
C GLY A 92 -9.70 -9.66 5.59
N GLY A 93 -8.79 -8.91 6.22
CA GLY A 93 -7.61 -9.42 6.92
C GLY A 93 -6.37 -9.62 6.04
N THR A 94 -6.36 -9.10 4.81
CA THR A 94 -5.14 -8.99 4.00
C THR A 94 -4.66 -7.55 3.98
N ILE A 95 -3.41 -7.33 4.36
CA ILE A 95 -2.74 -6.02 4.33
C ILE A 95 -1.78 -5.92 3.16
N TYR A 96 -1.66 -4.71 2.63
CA TYR A 96 -0.84 -4.37 1.48
C TYR A 96 0.34 -3.55 1.92
N CYS A 97 1.53 -3.99 1.50
CA CYS A 97 2.78 -3.50 2.03
C CYS A 97 3.75 -3.14 0.91
N PHE A 98 4.57 -2.12 1.13
CA PHE A 98 5.83 -1.98 0.40
C PHE A 98 6.94 -2.70 1.16
N ASP A 99 7.81 -3.38 0.41
CA ASP A 99 8.96 -4.09 0.94
C ASP A 99 10.17 -3.15 1.07
N LEU A 100 10.48 -2.74 2.29
CA LEU A 100 11.58 -1.83 2.58
C LEU A 100 12.91 -2.58 2.82
N ARG A 101 12.96 -3.90 2.60
CA ARG A 101 14.23 -4.63 2.66
C ARG A 101 15.16 -4.16 1.53
N PRO A 102 16.47 -3.98 1.79
CA PRO A 102 17.39 -3.35 0.83
C PRO A 102 17.46 -4.00 -0.56
N ASP A 103 17.21 -5.32 -0.65
CA ASP A 103 17.28 -6.11 -1.89
C ASP A 103 15.95 -6.18 -2.65
N LYS A 104 14.89 -5.53 -2.15
CA LYS A 104 13.52 -5.65 -2.68
C LYS A 104 13.03 -4.44 -3.46
N GLY A 105 13.73 -3.30 -3.35
CA GLY A 105 13.47 -2.14 -4.18
C GLY A 105 12.05 -1.57 -4.04
N GLN A 106 11.46 -1.67 -2.84
CA GLN A 106 10.11 -1.16 -2.56
C GLN A 106 9.00 -1.80 -3.38
N GLN A 107 9.15 -3.08 -3.70
CA GLN A 107 8.10 -3.92 -4.30
C GLN A 107 6.85 -3.99 -3.43
N VAL A 108 5.69 -4.19 -4.06
CA VAL A 108 4.43 -4.38 -3.34
C VAL A 108 4.24 -5.85 -3.02
N PHE A 109 3.89 -6.17 -1.78
CA PHE A 109 3.48 -7.52 -1.39
C PHE A 109 2.21 -7.49 -0.55
N PHE A 110 1.42 -8.56 -0.63
CA PHE A 110 0.24 -8.75 0.21
C PHE A 110 0.49 -9.89 1.19
N ILE A 111 -0.05 -9.75 2.39
CA ILE A 111 0.09 -10.75 3.45
C ILE A 111 -1.15 -10.73 4.36
N ARG A 112 -1.47 -11.86 4.98
CA ARG A 112 -2.52 -11.92 6.00
C ARG A 112 -2.05 -11.20 7.27
N GLU A 113 -2.96 -10.50 7.94
CA GLU A 113 -2.67 -9.85 9.22
C GLU A 113 -2.18 -10.85 10.28
N GLU A 114 -2.72 -12.07 10.25
CA GLU A 114 -2.33 -13.15 11.15
C GLU A 114 -0.87 -13.58 10.94
N ASP A 115 -0.41 -13.69 9.69
CA ASP A 115 0.98 -14.02 9.40
C ASP A 115 1.90 -12.88 9.83
N ALA A 116 1.56 -11.63 9.48
CA ALA A 116 2.36 -10.44 9.79
C ALA A 116 2.58 -10.24 11.30
N GLY A 117 1.54 -10.47 12.11
CA GLY A 117 1.58 -10.29 13.55
C GLY A 117 2.07 -11.50 14.34
N TYR A 118 1.92 -12.72 13.81
CA TYR A 118 2.09 -13.95 14.61
C TYR A 118 3.03 -15.02 14.03
N ASP A 119 3.41 -14.98 12.74
CA ASP A 119 4.31 -15.96 12.13
C ASP A 119 5.76 -15.45 11.99
N PRO A 120 6.76 -16.06 12.65
CA PRO A 120 8.19 -15.75 12.44
C PRO A 120 8.70 -15.82 11.00
N ASN A 121 8.00 -16.53 10.11
CA ASN A 121 8.33 -16.68 8.70
C ASN A 121 7.45 -15.84 7.77
N ALA A 122 6.76 -14.82 8.30
CA ALA A 122 5.77 -14.00 7.57
C ALA A 122 6.17 -13.62 6.13
N TYR A 123 7.40 -13.18 5.89
CA TYR A 123 7.87 -12.82 4.53
C TYR A 123 7.88 -13.98 3.52
N SER A 124 7.83 -15.23 3.98
CA SER A 124 7.70 -16.43 3.13
C SER A 124 6.24 -16.77 2.83
N ASN A 125 5.28 -16.20 3.57
CA ASN A 125 3.84 -16.44 3.46
C ASN A 125 3.12 -15.34 2.65
N VAL A 126 3.86 -14.49 1.95
CA VAL A 126 3.24 -13.44 1.11
C VAL A 126 2.34 -14.07 0.05
N VAL A 127 1.10 -13.58 -0.06
CA VAL A 127 0.10 -14.12 -1.01
C VAL A 127 0.22 -13.48 -2.39
N PHE A 128 0.90 -12.33 -2.47
CA PHE A 128 1.17 -11.60 -3.68
C PHE A 128 2.56 -10.98 -3.63
N ASN A 129 3.24 -10.94 -4.77
CA ASN A 129 4.42 -10.13 -4.98
C ASN A 129 4.31 -9.42 -6.33
N GLY A 130 4.33 -8.09 -6.30
CA GLY A 130 4.20 -7.19 -7.43
C GLY A 130 5.39 -6.25 -7.56
N SER A 131 5.43 -5.48 -8.65
CA SER A 131 6.56 -4.60 -8.93
C SER A 131 6.41 -3.22 -8.28
N THR A 132 5.34 -2.51 -8.61
CA THR A 132 5.06 -1.14 -8.19
C THR A 132 3.59 -1.03 -7.77
N LEU A 133 3.20 0.06 -7.10
CA LEU A 133 1.81 0.32 -6.80
C LEU A 133 0.99 0.50 -8.08
N THR A 134 1.56 1.18 -9.06
CA THR A 134 0.91 1.41 -10.36
C THR A 134 0.58 0.10 -11.07
N ASP A 135 1.56 -0.81 -11.17
CA ASP A 135 1.37 -2.17 -11.72
C ASP A 135 0.33 -2.97 -10.93
N THR A 136 0.40 -2.91 -9.61
CA THR A 136 -0.55 -3.61 -8.72
C THR A 136 -1.98 -3.13 -8.95
N LEU A 137 -2.21 -1.82 -8.99
CA LEU A 137 -3.52 -1.24 -9.26
C LEU A 137 -4.01 -1.54 -10.66
N GLN A 138 -3.13 -1.58 -11.66
CA GLN A 138 -3.50 -1.95 -13.03
C GLN A 138 -4.05 -3.38 -13.07
N ARG A 139 -3.43 -4.32 -12.35
CA ARG A 139 -3.88 -5.71 -12.24
C ARG A 139 -5.22 -5.83 -11.51
N ILE A 140 -5.43 -5.05 -10.44
CA ILE A 140 -6.71 -4.97 -9.72
C ILE A 140 -7.81 -4.45 -10.64
N VAL A 141 -7.56 -3.36 -11.38
CA VAL A 141 -8.51 -2.80 -12.37
C VAL A 141 -8.82 -3.80 -13.49
N ASN A 142 -7.83 -4.58 -13.92
CA ASN A 142 -7.99 -5.68 -14.88
C ASN A 142 -8.70 -6.91 -14.28
N ASN A 143 -9.20 -6.81 -13.05
CA ASN A 143 -9.99 -7.82 -12.37
C ASN A 143 -9.25 -9.14 -12.15
N GLU A 144 -7.94 -9.05 -11.90
CA GLU A 144 -7.14 -10.16 -11.39
C GLU A 144 -7.46 -10.39 -9.90
N LYS A 145 -7.36 -11.65 -9.47
CA LYS A 145 -7.42 -12.00 -8.05
C LYS A 145 -5.99 -12.08 -7.55
N LEU A 146 -5.62 -11.22 -6.61
CA LEU A 146 -4.25 -11.08 -6.13
C LEU A 146 -4.01 -11.68 -4.73
N ASN A 147 -5.07 -11.97 -3.97
CA ASN A 147 -5.05 -12.54 -2.62
C ASN A 147 -5.74 -13.91 -2.56
#